data_AF-A0A1Q3ZM83-F1
#
_entry.id   AF-A0A1Q3ZM83-F1
#
_cell.length_a   1.000
_cell.length_b   1.000
_cell.length_c   1.000
_cell.angle_alpha   90.00
_cell.angle_beta   90.00
_cell.angle_gamma   90.00
#
_symmetry.space_group_name_H-M   'P 1'
#
loop_
_entity.id
_entity.type
_entity.pdbx_description
1 polymer ?
#
loop_
_entity_poly.entity_id
_entity_poly.type
_entity_poly.pdbx_seq_one_letter_code
_entity_poly.pdbx_strand_id
1 'polypeptide(L)'
;MGAFYYRICRNVKQRKFIKWYLICMTLVLMIQYIIYPSLFFRYNIVEIILGNYVLVIASFFYLYNTTSEKRHFAYLSLGILLWAVLDISVLMFGNVLAMIQIQESGIIWLMRQFSVLLFHTMILIQWFKLFGFNSKPDHSEKDWPVR
;
A
#
# COMPACT_ATOMS: atom_id res chain seq x y z
N MET A 1 -1.66 7.99 2.45
CA MET A 1 -1.06 6.66 2.78
C MET A 1 0.39 6.74 3.31
N GLY A 2 1.28 7.59 2.80
CA GLY A 2 2.66 7.71 3.32
C GLY A 2 2.77 8.04 4.83
N ALA A 3 1.91 8.93 5.34
CA ALA A 3 1.84 9.26 6.77
C ALA A 3 1.39 8.08 7.67
N PHE A 4 0.64 7.13 7.11
CA PHE A 4 0.18 5.93 7.82
C PHE A 4 1.36 4.98 8.07
N TYR A 5 2.19 4.74 7.06
CA TYR A 5 3.43 3.97 7.21
C TYR A 5 4.43 4.61 8.17
N TYR A 6 4.48 5.95 8.23
CA TYR A 6 5.31 6.64 9.23
C TYR A 6 4.89 6.31 10.67
N ARG A 7 3.59 6.15 10.95
CA ARG A 7 3.10 5.76 12.29
C ARG A 7 3.32 4.28 12.58
N ILE A 8 3.28 3.43 11.55
CA ILE A 8 3.31 1.97 11.69
C ILE A 8 4.76 1.42 11.75
N CYS A 9 5.70 2.00 11.02
CA CYS A 9 7.10 1.59 11.06
C CYS A 9 7.74 2.03 12.39
N ARG A 10 8.03 1.08 13.28
CA ARG A 10 8.69 1.35 14.58
C ARG A 10 10.20 1.56 14.44
N ASN A 11 10.82 1.06 13.36
CA ASN A 11 12.26 1.18 13.15
C ASN A 11 12.66 2.61 12.69
N VAL A 12 13.63 3.21 13.39
CA VAL A 12 14.10 4.59 13.17
C VAL A 12 14.75 4.77 11.79
N LYS A 13 15.43 3.73 11.27
CA LYS A 13 16.05 3.76 9.94
C LYS A 13 15.01 3.79 8.82
N GLN A 14 13.97 2.97 8.92
CA GLN A 14 12.86 2.92 7.96
C GLN A 14 12.03 4.21 7.96
N ARG A 15 11.79 4.79 9.14
CA ARG A 15 11.11 6.10 9.24
C ARG A 15 11.92 7.23 8.60
N LYS A 16 13.24 7.26 8.81
CA LYS A 16 14.12 8.22 8.15
C LYS A 16 14.09 8.04 6.63
N PHE A 17 14.13 6.81 6.13
CA PHE A 17 14.03 6.53 4.70
C PHE A 17 12.71 7.04 4.09
N ILE A 18 11.56 6.70 4.70
CA ILE A 18 10.24 7.15 4.21
C ILE A 18 10.16 8.69 4.22
N LYS A 19 10.65 9.34 5.28
CA LYS A 19 10.66 10.80 5.37
C LYS A 19 11.53 11.44 4.28
N TRP A 20 12.74 10.93 4.08
CA TRP A 20 13.63 11.40 3.01
C TRP A 20 13.03 11.18 1.63
N TYR A 21 12.45 10.02 1.38
CA TYR A 21 11.77 9.75 0.13
C TYR A 21 10.64 10.73 -0.15
N LEU A 22 9.79 10.99 0.85
CA LEU A 22 8.68 11.95 0.70
C LEU A 22 9.20 13.34 0.35
N ILE A 23 10.27 13.81 1.02
CA ILE A 23 10.90 15.09 0.72
C ILE A 23 11.45 15.12 -0.71
N CYS A 24 12.22 14.10 -1.10
CA CYS A 24 12.79 14.01 -2.45
C CYS A 24 11.70 13.94 -3.53
N MET A 25 10.66 13.14 -3.32
CA MET A 25 9.51 13.04 -4.22
C MET A 25 8.84 14.40 -4.41
N THR A 26 8.56 15.11 -3.31
CA THR A 26 7.95 16.45 -3.38
C THR A 26 8.83 17.43 -4.15
N LEU A 27 10.14 17.41 -3.94
CA LEU A 27 11.07 18.28 -4.69
C LEU A 27 11.09 17.95 -6.18
N VAL A 28 11.17 16.67 -6.54
CA VAL A 28 11.16 16.22 -7.95
C VAL A 28 9.88 16.65 -8.64
N LEU A 29 8.73 16.45 -8.00
CA LEU A 29 7.44 16.85 -8.56
C LEU A 29 7.31 18.37 -8.66
N MET A 30 7.77 19.11 -7.64
CA MET A 30 7.76 20.58 -7.66
C MET A 30 8.56 21.12 -8.85
N ILE A 31 9.76 20.60 -9.08
CA ILE A 31 10.58 20.98 -10.24
C ILE A 31 9.87 20.60 -11.55
N GLN A 32 9.30 19.40 -11.64
CA GLN A 32 8.57 18.94 -12.82
C GLN A 32 7.39 19.86 -13.17
N TYR A 33 6.63 20.30 -12.16
CA TYR A 33 5.48 21.17 -12.35
C TYR A 33 5.83 22.62 -12.67
N ILE A 34 6.99 23.11 -12.22
CA ILE A 34 7.49 24.43 -12.62
C ILE A 34 7.84 24.45 -14.11
N ILE A 35 8.47 23.38 -14.62
CA ILE A 35 8.91 23.31 -16.03
C ILE A 35 7.73 22.99 -16.96
N TYR A 36 6.83 22.10 -16.54
CA TYR A 36 5.70 21.64 -17.36
C TYR A 36 4.38 21.72 -16.57
N PRO A 37 3.79 22.92 -16.42
CA PRO A 37 2.57 23.11 -15.64
C PRO A 37 1.35 22.40 -16.26
N SER A 38 1.39 22.09 -17.56
CA SER A 38 0.33 21.32 -18.24
C SER A 38 0.18 19.89 -17.73
N LEU A 39 1.20 19.33 -17.06
CA LEU A 39 1.14 18.02 -16.43
C LEU A 39 0.21 18.00 -15.20
N PHE A 40 -0.12 19.15 -14.61
CA PHE A 40 -0.99 19.22 -13.44
C PHE A 40 -2.44 18.81 -13.76
N PHE A 41 -2.88 19.06 -15.00
CA PHE A 41 -4.21 18.73 -15.50
C PHE A 41 -4.25 17.41 -16.28
N ARG A 42 -3.13 16.67 -16.35
CA ARG A 42 -2.99 15.41 -17.08
C ARG A 42 -2.51 14.31 -16.15
N TYR A 43 -2.69 13.05 -16.56
CA TYR A 43 -2.16 11.91 -15.82
C TYR A 43 -0.62 11.89 -15.88
N ASN A 44 0.04 12.37 -14.83
CA ASN A 44 1.49 12.34 -14.71
C ASN A 44 1.96 10.95 -14.27
N ILE A 45 2.49 10.18 -15.22
CA ILE A 45 2.99 8.81 -15.01
C ILE A 45 4.09 8.79 -13.93
N VAL A 46 4.96 9.81 -13.90
CA VAL A 46 6.07 9.89 -12.93
C VAL A 46 5.56 10.01 -11.50
N GLU A 47 4.55 10.85 -11.27
CA GLU A 47 3.93 11.01 -9.95
C GLU A 47 3.32 9.69 -9.45
N ILE A 48 2.60 9.00 -10.32
CA ILE A 48 1.93 7.75 -9.98
C ILE A 48 2.93 6.65 -9.64
N ILE A 49 4.03 6.55 -10.42
CA ILE A 49 5.11 5.59 -10.15
C ILE A 49 5.79 5.92 -8.82
N LEU A 50 6.19 7.17 -8.59
CA LEU A 50 6.87 7.55 -7.35
C LEU A 50 5.97 7.35 -6.12
N GLY A 51 4.70 7.73 -6.20
CA GLY A 51 3.74 7.54 -5.11
C GLY A 51 3.54 6.07 -4.74
N ASN A 52 3.34 5.21 -5.74
CA ASN A 52 3.15 3.78 -5.52
C ASN A 52 4.45 3.08 -5.09
N TYR A 53 5.61 3.49 -5.61
CA TYR A 53 6.89 2.88 -5.26
C TYR A 53 7.21 2.99 -3.77
N VAL A 54 6.94 4.14 -3.14
CA VAL A 54 7.13 4.26 -1.69
C VAL A 54 6.19 3.38 -0.89
N LEU A 55 4.97 3.18 -1.38
CA LEU A 55 4.00 2.29 -0.74
C LEU A 55 4.45 0.84 -0.80
N VAL A 56 4.99 0.40 -1.94
CA VAL A 56 5.55 -0.95 -2.09
C VAL A 56 6.69 -1.15 -1.11
N ILE A 57 7.70 -0.26 -1.10
CA ILE A 57 8.85 -0.39 -0.19
C ILE A 57 8.42 -0.36 1.29
N ALA A 58 7.54 0.57 1.65
CA ALA A 58 7.08 0.69 3.03
C ALA A 58 6.29 -0.55 3.47
N SER A 59 5.47 -1.11 2.59
CA SER A 59 4.75 -2.37 2.82
C SER A 59 5.71 -3.55 2.99
N PHE A 60 6.72 -3.66 2.12
CA PHE A 60 7.74 -4.71 2.21
C PHE A 60 8.51 -4.62 3.54
N PHE A 61 8.94 -3.42 3.93
CA PHE A 61 9.61 -3.21 5.21
C PHE A 61 8.74 -3.57 6.42
N TYR A 62 7.44 -3.26 6.37
CA TYR A 62 6.53 -3.65 7.42
C TYR A 62 6.34 -5.17 7.48
N LEU A 63 6.14 -5.82 6.33
CA LEU A 63 5.95 -7.26 6.24
C LEU A 63 7.21 -8.01 6.72
N TYR A 64 8.39 -7.58 6.27
CA TYR A 64 9.68 -8.13 6.68
C TYR A 64 9.88 -8.06 8.21
N ASN A 65 9.57 -6.91 8.81
CA ASN A 65 9.65 -6.77 10.27
C ASN A 65 8.58 -7.59 11.01
N THR A 66 7.44 -7.86 10.38
CA THR A 66 6.31 -8.55 10.99
C THR A 66 6.42 -10.07 10.87
N THR A 67 7.21 -10.62 9.94
CA THR A 67 7.49 -12.06 9.87
C THR A 67 8.11 -12.61 11.16
N SER A 68 8.78 -11.76 11.96
CA SER A 68 9.42 -12.14 13.22
C SER A 68 8.52 -11.97 14.47
N GLU A 69 7.37 -11.29 14.38
CA GLU A 69 6.49 -11.03 15.54
C GLU A 69 5.00 -11.12 15.15
N LYS A 70 4.18 -11.83 15.94
CA LYS A 70 2.72 -11.86 15.75
C LYS A 70 2.13 -10.45 15.87
N ARG A 71 1.79 -9.80 14.74
CA ARG A 71 1.14 -8.47 14.76
C ARG A 71 -0.12 -8.38 13.92
N HIS A 72 -1.01 -7.50 14.41
CA HIS A 72 -2.40 -7.36 14.03
C HIS A 72 -2.68 -6.75 12.64
N PHE A 73 -1.69 -6.32 11.84
CA PHE A 73 -1.93 -5.64 10.55
C PHE A 73 -1.14 -6.19 9.34
N ALA A 74 -0.69 -7.46 9.42
CA ALA A 74 0.06 -8.09 8.34
C ALA A 74 -0.74 -8.17 7.02
N TYR A 75 -2.03 -8.51 7.08
CA TYR A 75 -2.89 -8.64 5.89
C TYR A 75 -3.18 -7.29 5.25
N LEU A 76 -3.33 -6.23 6.06
CA LEU A 76 -3.49 -4.87 5.54
C LEU A 76 -2.27 -4.44 4.72
N SER A 77 -1.07 -4.66 5.25
CA SER A 77 0.16 -4.26 4.56
C SER A 77 0.44 -5.12 3.34
N LEU A 78 0.08 -6.41 3.38
CA LEU A 78 0.13 -7.30 2.21
C LEU A 78 -0.86 -6.85 1.13
N GLY A 79 -2.08 -6.46 1.52
CA GLY A 79 -3.09 -5.93 0.60
C GLY A 79 -2.64 -4.63 -0.08
N ILE A 80 -2.06 -3.70 0.67
CA ILE A 80 -1.48 -2.46 0.13
C ILE A 80 -0.35 -2.77 -0.86
N LEU A 81 0.53 -3.73 -0.51
CA LEU A 81 1.63 -4.15 -1.37
C LEU A 81 1.14 -4.73 -2.69
N LEU A 82 0.23 -5.70 -2.63
CA LEU A 82 -0.31 -6.36 -3.81
C LEU A 82 -1.04 -5.37 -4.72
N TRP A 83 -1.86 -4.51 -4.13
CA TRP A 83 -2.55 -3.44 -4.86
C TRP A 83 -1.58 -2.50 -5.57
N ALA A 84 -0.56 -2.00 -4.87
CA ALA A 84 0.40 -1.05 -5.43
C ALA A 84 1.26 -1.68 -6.54
N VAL A 85 1.69 -2.94 -6.38
CA VAL A 85 2.45 -3.67 -7.42
C VAL A 85 1.59 -3.89 -8.67
N LEU A 86 0.33 -4.29 -8.49
CA LEU A 86 -0.60 -4.49 -9.60
C LEU A 86 -0.91 -3.16 -10.32
N ASP A 87 -1.13 -2.07 -9.60
CA ASP A 87 -1.41 -0.75 -10.20
C ASP A 87 -0.21 -0.23 -11.01
N ILE A 88 1.03 -0.39 -10.52
CA ILE A 88 2.25 -0.07 -11.29
C ILE A 88 2.35 -0.95 -12.55
N SER A 89 2.04 -2.24 -12.44
CA SER A 89 2.13 -3.18 -13.57
C SER A 89 1.14 -2.81 -14.67
N VAL A 90 -0.10 -2.48 -14.30
CA VAL A 90 -1.15 -2.02 -15.22
C VAL A 90 -0.76 -0.70 -15.87
N LEU A 91 -0.18 0.24 -15.12
CA LEU A 91 0.31 1.52 -15.65
C LEU A 91 1.43 1.33 -16.67
N MET A 92 2.41 0.47 -16.37
CA MET A 92 3.51 0.16 -17.30
C MET A 92 2.99 -0.50 -18.58
N PHE A 93 2.10 -1.50 -18.43
CA PHE A 93 1.49 -2.19 -19.56
C PHE A 93 0.66 -1.25 -20.43
N GLY A 94 -0.16 -0.40 -19.80
CA GLY A 94 -0.95 0.61 -20.52
C GLY A 94 -0.08 1.62 -21.28
N ASN A 95 1.07 2.01 -20.72
CA ASN A 95 2.00 2.90 -21.40
C ASN A 95 2.67 2.24 -22.62
N VAL A 96 3.04 0.96 -22.52
CA VAL A 96 3.59 0.18 -23.65
C VAL A 96 2.54 0.00 -24.75
N LEU A 97 1.30 -0.33 -24.40
CA LEU A 97 0.21 -0.45 -25.37
C LEU A 97 -0.06 0.86 -26.11
N ALA A 98 -0.02 1.99 -25.39
CA ALA A 98 -0.16 3.31 -26.00
C ALA A 98 0.95 3.61 -27.01
N MET A 99 2.19 3.17 -26.76
CA MET A 99 3.30 3.31 -27.71
C MET A 99 3.11 2.50 -28.99
N ILE A 100 2.46 1.33 -28.89
CA ILE A 100 2.22 0.41 -30.02
C ILE A 100 0.88 0.73 -30.73
N GLN A 101 0.18 1.80 -30.30
CA GLN A 101 -1.14 2.22 -30.81
C GLN A 101 -2.24 1.15 -30.74
N ILE A 102 -2.07 0.17 -29.86
CA ILE A 102 -3.07 -0.87 -29.62
C ILE A 102 -4.10 -0.30 -28.65
N GLN A 103 -5.32 -0.05 -29.15
CA GLN A 103 -6.40 0.59 -28.40
C GLN A 103 -7.19 -0.42 -27.54
N GLU A 104 -6.49 -1.25 -26.77
CA GLU A 104 -7.09 -2.27 -25.89
C GLU A 104 -7.39 -1.66 -24.50
N SER A 105 -8.24 -0.63 -24.47
CA SER A 105 -8.58 0.08 -23.23
C SER A 105 -9.39 -0.77 -22.23
N GLY A 106 -10.06 -1.83 -22.71
CA GLY A 106 -10.89 -2.70 -21.88
C GLY A 106 -10.09 -3.53 -20.87
N ILE A 107 -8.97 -4.12 -21.30
CA ILE A 107 -8.11 -4.96 -20.45
C ILE A 107 -7.47 -4.15 -19.33
N ILE A 108 -6.94 -2.96 -19.65
CA ILE A 108 -6.33 -2.05 -18.66
C ILE A 108 -7.35 -1.68 -17.59
N TRP A 109 -8.58 -1.36 -18.01
CA TRP A 109 -9.65 -1.00 -17.09
C TRP A 109 -10.04 -2.19 -16.20
N LEU A 110 -10.18 -3.38 -16.77
CA LEU A 110 -10.51 -4.60 -16.02
C LEU A 110 -9.43 -4.94 -14.98
N MET A 111 -8.15 -4.86 -15.36
CA MET A 111 -7.04 -5.12 -14.42
C MET A 111 -7.01 -4.08 -13.29
N ARG A 112 -7.34 -2.82 -13.58
CA ARG A 112 -7.46 -1.79 -12.54
C ARG A 112 -8.58 -2.09 -11.56
N GLN A 113 -9.77 -2.45 -12.05
CA GLN A 113 -10.90 -2.84 -11.19
C GLN A 113 -10.58 -4.07 -10.35
N PHE A 114 -9.91 -5.06 -10.95
CA PHE A 114 -9.46 -6.27 -10.25
C PHE A 114 -8.48 -5.95 -9.11
N SER A 115 -7.50 -5.07 -9.36
CA SER A 115 -6.57 -4.62 -8.31
C SER A 115 -7.30 -3.95 -7.13
N VAL A 116 -8.27 -3.08 -7.43
CA VAL A 116 -9.10 -2.42 -6.39
C VAL A 116 -9.93 -3.43 -5.61
N LEU A 117 -10.48 -4.45 -6.28
CA LEU A 117 -11.24 -5.52 -5.64
C LEU A 117 -10.36 -6.37 -4.71
N LEU A 118 -9.15 -6.72 -5.13
CA LEU A 118 -8.17 -7.42 -4.29
C LEU A 118 -7.79 -6.61 -3.05
N PHE A 119 -7.62 -5.30 -3.21
CA PHE A 119 -7.35 -4.42 -2.07
C PHE A 119 -8.49 -4.42 -1.05
N HIS A 120 -9.73 -4.30 -1.51
CA HIS A 120 -10.90 -4.30 -0.63
C HIS A 120 -11.10 -5.64 0.07
N THR A 121 -10.89 -6.76 -0.61
CA THR A 121 -11.00 -8.09 0.03
C THR A 121 -9.96 -8.28 1.13
N MET A 122 -8.73 -7.80 0.95
CA MET A 122 -7.68 -7.84 1.99
C MET A 122 -8.04 -6.98 3.21
N ILE A 123 -8.64 -5.80 3.01
CA ILE A 123 -9.16 -4.98 4.11
C ILE A 123 -10.27 -5.71 4.86
N LEU A 124 -11.21 -6.33 4.15
CA LEU A 124 -12.31 -7.07 4.76
C LEU A 124 -11.79 -8.26 5.59
N ILE A 125 -10.85 -9.05 5.07
CA ILE A 125 -10.22 -10.16 5.80
C ILE A 125 -9.58 -9.65 7.09
N GLN A 126 -8.85 -8.54 7.01
CA GLN A 126 -8.21 -7.93 8.16
C GLN A 126 -9.24 -7.45 9.21
N TRP A 127 -10.34 -6.87 8.76
CA TRP A 127 -11.45 -6.44 9.61
C TRP A 127 -12.14 -7.61 10.31
N PHE A 128 -12.46 -8.67 9.57
CA PHE A 128 -13.02 -9.90 10.15
C PHE A 128 -12.07 -10.54 11.16
N LYS A 129 -10.75 -10.48 10.94
CA LYS A 129 -9.78 -11.00 11.91
C LYS A 129 -9.66 -10.13 13.17
N LEU A 130 -9.89 -8.82 13.05
CA LEU A 130 -9.81 -7.88 14.17
C LEU A 130 -11.08 -7.87 15.03
N PHE A 131 -12.26 -7.99 14.41
CA PHE A 131 -13.57 -7.90 15.09
C PHE A 131 -14.30 -9.24 15.21
N GLY A 132 -14.08 -10.19 14.31
CA GLY A 132 -14.88 -11.42 14.18
C GLY A 132 -14.42 -12.62 15.03
N PHE A 133 -13.34 -12.49 15.81
CA PHE A 133 -12.82 -13.63 16.59
C PHE A 133 -12.28 -13.24 17.97
N ASN A 134 -13.02 -12.40 18.70
CA ASN A 134 -12.77 -12.18 20.14
C ASN A 134 -14.06 -12.27 20.99
N SER A 135 -15.00 -13.13 20.59
CA SER A 135 -16.14 -13.52 21.41
C SER A 135 -15.89 -14.85 22.14
N LYS A 136 -14.74 -14.97 22.80
CA LYS A 136 -14.65 -15.85 23.96
C LYS A 136 -14.36 -14.96 25.16
N PRO A 137 -15.34 -14.69 26.04
CA PRO A 137 -15.00 -14.21 27.37
C PRO A 137 -14.06 -15.24 27.98
N ASP A 138 -12.91 -14.77 28.45
CA ASP A 138 -11.98 -15.57 29.23
C ASP A 138 -12.69 -15.97 30.52
N HIS A 139 -13.31 -17.16 30.51
CA HIS A 139 -13.81 -17.82 31.71
C HIS A 139 -12.75 -18.76 32.27
N SER A 140 -11.50 -18.31 32.42
CA SER A 140 -10.47 -19.03 33.18
C SER A 140 -10.16 -18.42 34.56
N GLU A 141 -10.96 -17.46 35.03
CA GLU A 141 -10.81 -16.88 36.38
C GLU A 141 -11.99 -17.26 37.32
N LYS A 142 -12.25 -18.56 37.46
CA LYS A 142 -13.03 -19.11 38.59
C LYS A 142 -12.61 -20.56 38.88
N ASP A 143 -11.33 -20.78 39.15
CA ASP A 143 -10.89 -21.98 39.87
C ASP A 143 -9.65 -21.62 40.70
N TRP A 144 -9.90 -21.10 41.90
CA TRP A 144 -8.93 -21.17 42.99
C TRP A 144 -9.55 -21.98 44.14
N PRO A 145 -9.05 -23.21 44.40
CA PRO A 145 -9.43 -23.96 45.58
C PRO A 145 -8.36 -23.73 46.64
N VAL A 146 -8.58 -22.82 47.60
CA VAL A 146 -7.82 -22.86 48.85
C VAL A 146 -8.71 -22.57 50.05
N ARG A 147 -9.15 -23.72 50.61
CA ARG A 147 -9.13 -24.12 52.01
C ARG A 147 -9.95 -23.33 53.02
#